data_AF-A0A7S2PRJ1-F1
#
_entry.id   AF-A0A7S2PRJ1-F1
#
_cell.length_a   1.000
_cell.length_b   1.000
_cell.length_c   1.000
_cell.angle_alpha   90.00
_cell.angle_beta   90.00
_cell.angle_gamma   90.00
#
_symmetry.space_group_name_H-M   'P 1'
#
loop_
_entity.id
_entity.type
_entity.pdbx_description
1 polymer ?
#
loop_
_entity_poly.entity_id
_entity_poly.type
_entity_poly.pdbx_seq_one_letter_code
_entity_poly.pdbx_strand_id
1 'polypeptide(L)'
;MKAFRTVSRASDRELLNQYYQEHKIPIFFPWSVYYSIWWFLTVIAALFGMFLETYEIAFSQAGWSRRSAIIEICIYCIFGLDIIINFNLAYYDERDKIVLARLPIAVNYLKRMFWVDLMGVFPFYYVGLAISGQMGQSNALTQNLALLRLFTLVRLHRVPRFFSIMKYSSKISLISLTLIRDLSAVLTWTHIWACIMFFIARELAFDPDNTWLGSDIANLTEFEQYVTSLYWSVVTFTTVGYGDFSPVH
;
A
#
# COMPACT_ATOMS: atom_id res chain seq x y z
N MET A 1 7.84 -11.77 -15.39
CA MET A 1 7.35 -10.80 -16.40
C MET A 1 8.39 -9.67 -16.50
N LYS A 2 9.17 -9.62 -17.60
CA LYS A 2 10.30 -8.69 -17.78
C LYS A 2 9.76 -7.28 -18.10
N ALA A 3 9.45 -6.51 -17.06
CA ALA A 3 8.68 -5.27 -17.23
C ALA A 3 9.50 -4.03 -17.60
N PHE A 4 10.83 -4.04 -17.52
CA PHE A 4 11.62 -2.83 -17.77
C PHE A 4 12.86 -3.16 -18.61
N ARG A 5 12.67 -3.20 -19.93
CA ARG A 5 13.76 -3.12 -20.90
C ARG A 5 13.93 -1.65 -21.26
N THR A 6 15.11 -1.08 -21.07
CA THR A 6 15.41 0.27 -21.56
C THR A 6 15.40 0.26 -23.09
N VAL A 7 14.72 1.23 -23.71
CA VAL A 7 14.76 1.40 -25.18
C VAL A 7 16.19 1.69 -25.58
N SER A 8 16.82 0.68 -26.17
CA SER A 8 18.17 0.80 -26.72
C SER A 8 18.18 0.67 -28.25
N ARG A 9 17.04 0.33 -28.87
CA ARG A 9 16.98 0.02 -30.31
C ARG A 9 16.22 1.09 -31.09
N ALA A 10 16.78 1.50 -32.23
CA ALA A 10 16.15 2.41 -33.17
C ALA A 10 14.75 1.95 -33.61
N SER A 11 14.52 0.63 -33.69
CA SER A 11 13.22 0.06 -34.06
C SER A 11 12.08 0.40 -33.09
N ASP A 12 12.37 0.56 -31.79
CA ASP A 12 11.34 0.90 -30.80
C ASP A 12 10.85 2.35 -30.98
N ARG A 13 11.72 3.25 -31.46
CA ARG A 13 11.37 4.64 -31.78
C ARG A 13 10.58 4.75 -33.09
N GLU A 14 10.90 3.93 -34.08
CA GLU A 14 10.15 3.86 -35.33
C GLU A 14 8.73 3.32 -35.10
N LEU A 15 8.59 2.26 -34.29
CA LEU A 15 7.28 1.73 -33.88
C LEU A 15 6.42 2.76 -33.14
N LEU A 16 7.03 3.59 -32.30
CA LEU A 16 6.34 4.68 -31.61
C LEU A 16 5.78 5.71 -32.60
N ASN A 17 6.63 6.18 -33.51
CA ASN A 17 6.22 7.17 -34.51
C ASN A 17 5.11 6.62 -35.42
N GLN A 18 5.22 5.36 -35.83
CA GLN A 18 4.21 4.70 -36.65
C GLN A 18 2.87 4.53 -35.90
N TYR A 19 2.91 4.16 -34.61
CA TYR A 19 1.70 4.05 -33.80
C TYR A 19 1.00 5.40 -33.59
N TYR A 20 1.74 6.45 -33.27
CA TYR A 20 1.18 7.80 -33.05
C TYR A 20 0.63 8.44 -34.33
N GLN A 21 1.13 8.04 -35.50
CA GLN A 21 0.56 8.44 -36.80
C GLN A 21 -0.80 7.81 -37.04
N GLU A 22 -1.00 6.55 -36.64
CA GLU A 22 -2.24 5.80 -36.88
C GLU A 22 -3.31 5.99 -35.79
N HIS A 23 -2.93 6.29 -34.54
CA HIS A 23 -3.86 6.30 -33.40
C HIS A 23 -3.79 7.60 -32.59
N LYS A 24 -4.94 8.28 -32.45
CA LYS A 24 -5.07 9.59 -31.77
C LYS A 24 -4.98 9.57 -30.24
N ILE A 25 -5.09 8.41 -29.60
CA ILE A 25 -5.16 8.31 -28.13
C ILE A 25 -3.87 7.66 -27.61
N PRO A 26 -3.16 8.28 -26.64
CA PRO A 26 -1.85 7.84 -26.20
C PRO A 26 -1.89 6.51 -25.45
N ILE A 27 -0.92 5.64 -25.72
CA ILE A 27 -0.63 4.41 -24.96
C ILE A 27 0.58 4.67 -24.08
N PHE A 28 0.55 4.15 -22.84
CA PHE A 28 1.69 4.22 -21.95
C PHE A 28 2.63 3.05 -22.20
N PHE A 29 3.92 3.36 -22.22
CA PHE A 29 4.97 2.38 -22.40
C PHE A 29 5.62 2.04 -21.07
N PRO A 30 5.91 0.76 -20.79
CA PRO A 30 6.46 0.37 -19.51
C PRO A 30 7.87 0.91 -19.27
N TRP A 31 8.63 1.23 -20.33
CA TRP A 31 9.95 1.85 -20.23
C TRP A 31 9.93 3.39 -20.21
N SER A 32 8.75 4.01 -20.29
CA SER A 32 8.65 5.46 -20.26
C SER A 32 9.12 5.98 -18.90
N VAL A 33 9.93 7.05 -18.92
CA VAL A 33 10.38 7.72 -17.69
C VAL A 33 9.16 8.23 -16.90
N TYR A 34 8.15 8.75 -17.59
CA TYR A 34 6.90 9.20 -16.96
C TYR A 34 6.16 8.07 -16.25
N TYR A 35 6.04 6.90 -16.89
CA TYR A 35 5.43 5.73 -16.27
C TYR A 35 6.26 5.22 -15.09
N SER A 36 7.59 5.26 -15.20
CA SER A 36 8.49 4.87 -14.10
C SER A 36 8.31 5.75 -12.87
N ILE A 37 8.24 7.08 -13.07
CA ILE A 37 7.99 8.06 -12.01
C ILE A 37 6.60 7.86 -11.40
N TRP A 38 5.58 7.71 -12.25
CA TRP A 38 4.21 7.43 -11.81
C TRP A 38 4.16 6.16 -10.96
N TRP A 39 4.79 5.09 -11.44
CA TRP A 39 4.79 3.82 -10.75
C TRP A 39 5.50 3.90 -9.39
N PHE A 40 6.64 4.59 -9.33
CA PHE A 40 7.31 4.88 -8.06
C PHE A 40 6.42 5.68 -7.09
N LEU A 41 5.69 6.68 -7.59
CA LEU A 41 4.70 7.43 -6.81
C LEU A 41 3.61 6.50 -6.25
N THR A 42 3.10 5.53 -7.02
CA THR A 42 2.09 4.58 -6.51
C THR A 42 2.65 3.64 -5.44
N VAL A 43 3.94 3.30 -5.49
CA VAL A 43 4.59 2.48 -4.44
C VAL A 43 4.72 3.27 -3.15
N ILE A 44 5.13 4.54 -3.23
CA ILE A 44 5.17 5.44 -2.06
C ILE A 44 3.75 5.62 -1.50
N ALA A 45 2.76 5.88 -2.36
CA ALA A 45 1.37 6.02 -1.94
C ALA A 45 0.83 4.74 -1.28
N ALA A 46 1.25 3.55 -1.72
CA ALA A 46 0.86 2.28 -1.10
C ALA A 46 1.46 2.12 0.31
N LEU A 47 2.74 2.44 0.49
CA LEU A 47 3.41 2.38 1.79
C LEU A 47 2.85 3.42 2.76
N PHE A 48 2.65 4.65 2.29
CA PHE A 48 2.08 5.74 3.08
C PHE A 48 0.61 5.50 3.43
N GLY A 49 -0.18 5.00 2.48
CA GLY A 49 -1.56 4.60 2.73
C GLY A 49 -1.66 3.46 3.74
N MET A 50 -0.83 2.43 3.63
CA MET A 50 -0.75 1.38 4.64
C MET A 50 -0.48 1.95 6.03
N PHE A 51 0.56 2.79 6.16
CA PHE A 51 0.94 3.39 7.44
C PHE A 51 -0.21 4.19 8.06
N LEU A 52 -0.82 5.08 7.28
CA LEU A 52 -1.92 5.93 7.76
C LEU A 52 -3.16 5.11 8.13
N GLU A 53 -3.53 4.14 7.30
CA GLU A 53 -4.73 3.34 7.53
C GLU A 53 -4.58 2.45 8.78
N THR A 54 -3.44 1.78 8.97
CA THR A 54 -3.21 0.97 10.19
C THR A 54 -3.08 1.83 11.44
N TYR A 55 -2.42 2.99 11.33
CA TYR A 55 -2.35 3.95 12.43
C TYR A 55 -3.73 4.46 12.85
N GLU A 56 -4.55 4.92 11.89
CA GLU A 56 -5.87 5.47 12.20
C GLU A 56 -6.81 4.39 12.76
N ILE A 57 -6.75 3.14 12.27
CA ILE A 57 -7.56 2.04 12.83
C ILE A 57 -7.20 1.79 14.31
N ALA A 58 -5.91 1.81 14.64
CA ALA A 58 -5.40 1.48 15.96
C ALA A 58 -5.53 2.63 16.97
N PHE A 59 -5.18 3.86 16.60
CA PHE A 59 -5.01 4.97 17.55
C PHE A 59 -6.14 6.01 17.53
N SER A 60 -6.87 6.14 16.42
CA SER A 60 -7.86 7.22 16.25
C SER A 60 -9.16 6.93 17.02
N GLN A 61 -9.30 7.50 18.22
CA GLN A 61 -10.50 7.33 19.05
C GLN A 61 -11.65 8.27 18.64
N ALA A 62 -11.31 9.49 18.17
CA ALA A 62 -12.28 10.53 17.81
C ALA A 62 -12.78 10.46 16.36
N GLY A 63 -12.42 9.39 15.64
CA GLY A 63 -12.63 9.28 14.22
C GLY A 63 -11.67 10.16 13.42
N TRP A 64 -11.79 10.07 12.09
CA TRP A 64 -10.81 10.65 11.19
C TRP A 64 -10.83 12.17 11.20
N SER A 65 -9.64 12.75 11.40
CA SER A 65 -9.45 14.18 11.21
C SER A 65 -9.78 14.59 9.77
N ARG A 66 -10.21 15.84 9.58
CA ARG A 66 -10.42 16.39 8.22
C ARG A 66 -9.19 16.25 7.33
N ARG A 67 -8.00 16.31 7.92
CA ARG A 67 -6.71 16.18 7.21
C ARG A 67 -6.49 14.75 6.71
N SER A 68 -6.68 13.74 7.56
CA SER A 68 -6.54 12.34 7.14
C SER A 68 -7.59 11.92 6.10
N ALA A 69 -8.81 12.43 6.20
CA ALA A 69 -9.83 12.23 5.18
C ALA A 69 -9.44 12.80 3.80
N ILE A 70 -8.87 14.00 3.75
CA ILE A 70 -8.38 14.60 2.48
C ILE A 70 -7.26 13.74 1.89
N ILE A 71 -6.31 13.31 2.73
CA ILE A 71 -5.19 12.48 2.30
C ILE A 71 -5.68 11.14 1.74
N GLU A 72 -6.64 10.48 2.38
CA GLU A 72 -7.23 9.24 1.87
C GLU A 72 -7.90 9.44 0.50
N ILE A 73 -8.68 10.51 0.33
CA ILE A 73 -9.30 10.81 -0.96
C ILE A 73 -8.22 11.00 -2.03
N CYS A 74 -7.12 11.70 -1.73
CA CYS A 74 -6.00 11.83 -2.65
C CYS A 74 -5.38 10.45 -3.00
N ILE A 75 -5.22 9.57 -2.03
CA ILE A 75 -4.71 8.21 -2.25
C ILE A 75 -5.66 7.40 -3.14
N TYR A 76 -6.98 7.44 -2.90
CA TYR A 76 -7.96 6.79 -3.78
C TYR A 76 -7.91 7.34 -5.20
N CYS A 77 -7.78 8.66 -5.37
CA CYS A 77 -7.64 9.28 -6.68
C CYS A 77 -6.38 8.79 -7.41
N ILE A 78 -5.24 8.67 -6.71
CA ILE A 78 -4.00 8.13 -7.29
C ILE A 78 -4.20 6.70 -7.79
N PHE A 79 -4.79 5.82 -6.97
CA PHE A 79 -4.99 4.42 -7.38
C PHE A 79 -6.11 4.25 -8.41
N GLY A 80 -7.15 5.08 -8.37
CA GLY A 80 -8.17 5.13 -9.41
C GLY A 80 -7.59 5.54 -10.76
N LEU A 81 -6.70 6.55 -10.77
CA LEU A 81 -5.97 6.94 -11.98
C LEU A 81 -5.03 5.84 -12.45
N ASP A 82 -4.38 5.13 -11.52
CA ASP A 82 -3.50 4.01 -11.85
C ASP A 82 -4.23 2.88 -12.59
N ILE A 83 -5.46 2.54 -12.20
CA ILE A 83 -6.30 1.58 -12.92
C ILE A 83 -6.49 2.04 -14.38
N ILE A 84 -6.82 3.32 -14.60
CA ILE A 84 -7.02 3.88 -15.95
C ILE A 84 -5.73 3.81 -16.78
N ILE A 85 -4.58 4.11 -16.17
CA ILE A 85 -3.27 3.99 -16.82
C ILE A 85 -2.99 2.53 -17.19
N ASN A 86 -3.24 1.58 -16.29
CA ASN A 86 -2.98 0.15 -16.54
C ASN A 86 -3.84 -0.43 -17.67
N PHE A 87 -5.07 0.05 -17.86
CA PHE A 87 -5.88 -0.30 -19.04
C PHE A 87 -5.28 0.16 -20.37
N ASN A 88 -4.37 1.15 -20.33
CA ASN A 88 -3.69 1.72 -21.49
C ASN A 88 -2.18 1.43 -21.48
N LEU A 89 -1.71 0.50 -20.63
CA LEU A 89 -0.29 0.16 -20.50
C LEU A 89 0.07 -1.00 -21.43
N ALA A 90 0.99 -0.75 -22.37
CA ALA A 90 1.50 -1.79 -23.26
C ALA A 90 2.24 -2.88 -22.48
N TYR A 91 2.12 -4.13 -22.94
CA TYR A 91 2.79 -5.28 -22.34
C TYR A 91 3.54 -6.11 -23.38
N TYR A 92 4.50 -6.89 -22.92
CA TYR A 92 5.23 -7.85 -23.73
C TYR A 92 4.54 -9.22 -23.66
N ASP A 93 4.25 -9.78 -24.82
CA ASP A 93 3.72 -11.13 -24.96
C ASP A 93 4.82 -12.19 -24.71
N GLU A 94 4.44 -13.46 -24.58
CA GLU A 94 5.36 -14.58 -24.34
C GLU A 94 6.45 -14.71 -25.41
N ARG A 95 6.19 -14.20 -26.61
CA ARG A 95 7.13 -14.16 -27.74
C ARG A 95 8.03 -12.91 -27.74
N ASP A 96 8.10 -12.18 -26.61
CA ASP A 96 8.82 -10.91 -26.44
C ASP A 96 8.43 -9.81 -27.45
N LYS A 97 7.23 -9.93 -28.06
CA LYS A 97 6.66 -8.90 -28.93
C LYS A 97 5.80 -7.94 -28.11
N ILE A 98 5.94 -6.63 -28.36
CA ILE A 98 5.08 -5.64 -27.73
C ILE A 98 3.69 -5.64 -28.36
N VAL A 99 2.66 -5.70 -27.51
CA VAL A 99 1.27 -5.60 -27.94
C VAL A 99 0.79 -4.17 -27.72
N LEU A 100 0.36 -3.51 -28.80
CA LEU A 100 -0.14 -2.13 -28.81
C LEU A 100 -1.66 -2.05 -29.01
N ALA A 101 -2.31 -3.17 -29.34
CA ALA A 101 -3.74 -3.20 -29.53
C ALA A 101 -4.47 -3.11 -28.17
N ARG A 102 -5.43 -2.19 -28.08
CA ARG A 102 -6.15 -1.86 -26.82
C ARG A 102 -6.95 -3.02 -26.25
N LEU A 103 -7.68 -3.73 -27.10
CA LEU A 103 -8.55 -4.82 -26.65
C LEU A 103 -7.72 -5.96 -26.00
N PRO A 104 -6.63 -6.44 -26.63
CA PRO A 104 -5.70 -7.36 -25.95
C PRO A 104 -5.12 -6.84 -24.64
N ILE A 105 -4.72 -5.55 -24.58
CA ILE A 105 -4.20 -4.93 -23.35
C ILE A 105 -5.25 -4.99 -22.23
N ALA A 106 -6.47 -4.51 -22.50
CA ALA A 106 -7.55 -4.48 -21.53
C ALA A 106 -7.93 -5.88 -21.03
N VAL A 107 -8.03 -6.87 -21.94
CA VAL A 107 -8.35 -8.26 -21.58
C VAL A 107 -7.24 -8.88 -20.74
N ASN A 108 -5.97 -8.65 -21.07
CA ASN A 108 -4.85 -9.15 -20.29
C ASN A 108 -4.80 -8.53 -18.88
N TYR A 109 -5.05 -7.22 -18.76
CA TYR A 109 -5.11 -6.54 -17.46
C TYR A 109 -6.29 -7.06 -16.61
N LEU A 110 -7.47 -7.21 -17.22
CA LEU A 110 -8.68 -7.73 -16.57
C LEU A 110 -8.47 -9.13 -15.98
N LYS A 111 -7.74 -10.00 -16.69
CA LYS A 111 -7.47 -11.37 -16.25
C LYS A 111 -6.41 -11.47 -15.14
N ARG A 112 -5.48 -10.52 -15.05
CA ARG A 112 -4.29 -10.67 -14.20
C ARG A 112 -4.31 -9.82 -12.93
N MET A 113 -4.57 -8.52 -13.06
CA MET A 113 -4.31 -7.54 -11.98
C MET A 113 -5.53 -6.71 -11.62
N PHE A 114 -6.48 -6.53 -12.53
CA PHE A 114 -7.64 -5.66 -12.31
C PHE A 114 -8.38 -5.96 -11.01
N TRP A 115 -8.64 -7.24 -10.69
CA TRP A 115 -9.36 -7.60 -9.47
C TRP A 115 -8.60 -7.23 -8.19
N VAL A 116 -7.28 -7.37 -8.21
CA VAL A 116 -6.40 -6.99 -7.10
C VAL A 116 -6.40 -5.48 -6.92
N ASP A 117 -6.26 -4.73 -8.01
CA ASP A 117 -6.28 -3.26 -7.98
C ASP A 117 -7.67 -2.72 -7.61
N LEU A 118 -8.74 -3.36 -8.08
CA LEU A 118 -10.11 -3.01 -7.75
C LEU A 118 -10.39 -3.21 -6.25
N MET A 119 -9.98 -4.34 -5.67
CA MET A 119 -10.04 -4.54 -4.21
C MET A 119 -9.24 -3.47 -3.48
N GLY A 120 -8.09 -3.08 -4.02
CA GLY A 120 -7.28 -2.01 -3.45
C GLY A 120 -8.00 -0.65 -3.48
N VAL A 121 -8.83 -0.34 -4.47
CA VAL A 121 -9.49 0.97 -4.62
C VAL A 121 -10.90 1.00 -4.03
N PHE A 122 -11.55 -0.15 -3.90
CA PHE A 122 -12.93 -0.23 -3.50
C PHE A 122 -13.12 0.31 -2.07
N PRO A 123 -14.07 1.25 -1.84
CA PRO A 123 -14.25 1.92 -0.55
C PRO A 123 -15.06 1.04 0.43
N PHE A 124 -14.53 -0.13 0.80
CA PHE A 124 -15.22 -1.14 1.62
C PHE A 124 -15.79 -0.56 2.92
N TYR A 125 -15.04 0.31 3.59
CA TYR A 125 -15.48 0.98 4.81
C TYR A 125 -16.74 1.83 4.60
N TYR A 126 -16.72 2.73 3.61
CA TYR A 126 -17.85 3.62 3.34
C TYR A 126 -19.08 2.85 2.86
N VAL A 127 -18.89 1.78 2.10
CA VAL A 127 -19.96 0.86 1.70
C VAL A 127 -20.54 0.14 2.93
N GLY A 128 -19.69 -0.34 3.83
CA GLY A 128 -20.12 -0.96 5.10
C GLY A 128 -20.91 0.00 5.98
N LEU A 129 -20.47 1.26 6.10
CA LEU A 129 -21.22 2.31 6.81
C LEU A 129 -22.57 2.61 6.16
N ALA A 130 -22.63 2.66 4.83
CA ALA A 130 -23.86 2.94 4.10
C ALA A 130 -24.89 1.81 4.28
N ILE A 131 -24.45 0.55 4.19
CA ILE A 131 -25.33 -0.62 4.34
C ILE A 131 -25.82 -0.77 5.80
N SER A 132 -24.95 -0.50 6.77
CA SER A 132 -25.30 -0.59 8.20
C SER A 132 -26.09 0.61 8.72
N GLY A 133 -26.27 1.68 7.92
CA GLY A 133 -26.94 2.91 8.35
C GLY A 133 -26.18 3.70 9.41
N GLN A 134 -24.87 3.46 9.55
CA GLN A 134 -24.01 4.06 10.60
C GLN A 134 -23.19 5.26 10.09
N MET A 135 -23.55 5.79 8.92
CA MET A 135 -22.85 6.95 8.34
C MET A 135 -22.94 8.15 9.28
N GLY A 136 -21.79 8.66 9.73
CA GLY A 136 -21.70 9.79 10.66
C GLY A 136 -21.88 9.43 12.14
N GLN A 137 -22.03 8.14 12.48
CA GLN A 137 -22.03 7.68 13.88
C GLN A 137 -20.62 7.29 14.33
N SER A 138 -20.36 7.40 15.64
CA SER A 138 -19.11 6.97 16.28
C SER A 138 -19.42 5.97 17.38
N ASN A 139 -19.57 4.70 16.99
CA ASN A 139 -19.91 3.58 17.88
C ASN A 139 -18.92 2.43 17.70
N ALA A 140 -18.93 1.44 18.60
CA ALA A 140 -18.11 0.23 18.49
C ALA A 140 -18.27 -0.48 17.13
N LEU A 141 -19.47 -0.49 16.56
CA LEU A 141 -19.73 -1.07 15.24
C LEU A 141 -18.97 -0.32 14.13
N THR A 142 -18.93 1.01 14.16
CA THR A 142 -18.16 1.80 13.17
C THR A 142 -16.66 1.60 13.28
N GLN A 143 -16.16 1.32 14.48
CA GLN A 143 -14.76 0.96 14.72
C GLN A 143 -14.45 -0.42 14.15
N ASN A 144 -15.32 -1.41 14.36
CA ASN A 144 -15.17 -2.73 13.76
C ASN A 144 -15.26 -2.70 12.23
N LEU A 145 -16.13 -1.88 11.65
CA LEU A 145 -16.18 -1.67 10.21
C LEU A 145 -14.91 -1.01 9.66
N ALA A 146 -14.16 -0.26 10.47
CA ALA A 146 -12.89 0.32 10.06
C ALA A 146 -11.86 -0.77 9.68
N LEU A 147 -11.99 -2.00 10.20
CA LEU A 147 -11.18 -3.14 9.79
C LEU A 147 -11.35 -3.51 8.31
N LEU A 148 -12.49 -3.16 7.69
CA LEU A 148 -12.69 -3.35 6.25
C LEU A 148 -11.71 -2.51 5.41
N ARG A 149 -11.11 -1.47 5.98
CA ARG A 149 -10.04 -0.69 5.32
C ARG A 149 -8.81 -1.56 5.10
N LEU A 150 -8.56 -2.59 5.91
CA LEU A 150 -7.41 -3.48 5.73
C LEU A 150 -7.38 -4.18 4.37
N PHE A 151 -8.50 -4.28 3.66
CA PHE A 151 -8.51 -4.77 2.26
C PHE A 151 -7.65 -3.92 1.32
N THR A 152 -7.46 -2.63 1.61
CA THR A 152 -6.57 -1.76 0.82
C THR A 152 -5.10 -2.18 0.92
N LEU A 153 -4.70 -2.93 1.96
CA LEU A 153 -3.33 -3.42 2.12
C LEU A 153 -2.90 -4.35 0.98
N VAL A 154 -3.86 -4.87 0.19
CA VAL A 154 -3.57 -5.57 -1.06
C VAL A 154 -2.71 -4.73 -2.02
N ARG A 155 -2.73 -3.39 -1.92
CA ARG A 155 -1.87 -2.46 -2.67
C ARG A 155 -0.38 -2.70 -2.41
N LEU A 156 0.00 -3.30 -1.26
CA LEU A 156 1.39 -3.62 -0.92
C LEU A 156 2.02 -4.65 -1.87
N HIS A 157 1.23 -5.40 -2.66
CA HIS A 157 1.76 -6.28 -3.70
C HIS A 157 2.70 -5.55 -4.69
N ARG A 158 2.58 -4.22 -4.79
CA ARG A 158 3.42 -3.35 -5.62
C ARG A 158 4.86 -3.25 -5.11
N VAL A 159 5.05 -3.34 -3.79
CA VAL A 159 6.37 -3.22 -3.13
C VAL A 159 7.34 -4.34 -3.57
N PRO A 160 7.01 -5.64 -3.46
CA PRO A 160 7.91 -6.71 -3.93
C PRO A 160 8.12 -6.64 -5.44
N ARG A 161 7.10 -6.21 -6.20
CA ARG A 161 7.23 -5.96 -7.64
C ARG A 161 8.24 -4.85 -7.93
N PHE A 162 8.29 -3.78 -7.13
CA PHE A 162 9.26 -2.66 -7.21
C PHE A 162 10.69 -3.15 -7.05
N PHE A 163 10.95 -3.91 -5.99
CA PHE A 163 12.26 -4.49 -5.79
C PHE A 163 12.62 -5.51 -6.89
N SER A 164 11.64 -6.30 -7.38
CA SER A 164 11.89 -7.22 -8.49
C SER A 164 12.30 -6.52 -9.78
N ILE A 165 11.73 -5.35 -10.06
CA ILE A 165 12.08 -4.54 -11.23
C ILE A 165 13.45 -3.90 -11.07
N MET A 166 13.71 -3.29 -9.91
CA MET A 166 14.99 -2.63 -9.64
C MET A 166 16.19 -3.57 -9.67
N LYS A 167 16.02 -4.86 -9.35
CA LYS A 167 17.09 -5.88 -9.43
C LYS A 167 17.72 -6.00 -10.82
N TYR A 168 16.99 -5.67 -11.88
CA TYR A 168 17.49 -5.71 -13.25
C TYR A 168 18.13 -4.39 -13.70
N SER A 169 18.13 -3.36 -12.85
CA SER A 169 18.77 -2.09 -13.13
C SER A 169 20.28 -2.18 -12.85
N SER A 170 21.11 -1.94 -13.85
CA SER A 170 22.58 -1.91 -13.70
C SER A 170 23.09 -0.71 -12.89
N LYS A 171 22.22 0.24 -12.52
CA LYS A 171 22.60 1.49 -11.85
C LYS A 171 22.74 1.37 -10.34
N ILE A 172 22.17 0.36 -9.72
CA ILE A 172 22.12 0.22 -8.26
C ILE A 172 22.80 -1.09 -7.86
N SER A 173 23.67 -1.02 -6.86
CA SER A 173 24.29 -2.21 -6.28
C SER A 173 23.21 -3.17 -5.75
N LEU A 174 23.33 -4.44 -6.09
CA LEU A 174 22.43 -5.50 -5.60
C LEU A 174 22.40 -5.55 -4.07
N ILE A 175 23.53 -5.28 -3.42
CA ILE A 175 23.65 -5.25 -1.95
C ILE A 175 22.79 -4.12 -1.39
N SER A 176 22.95 -2.90 -1.90
CA SER A 176 22.16 -1.74 -1.46
C SER A 176 20.66 -1.96 -1.66
N LEU A 177 20.25 -2.52 -2.81
CA LEU A 177 18.85 -2.87 -3.07
C LEU A 177 18.29 -3.88 -2.06
N THR A 178 19.10 -4.89 -1.72
CA THR A 178 18.69 -5.94 -0.77
C THR A 178 18.55 -5.36 0.63
N LEU A 179 19.52 -4.55 1.08
CA LEU A 179 19.45 -3.87 2.37
C LEU A 179 18.24 -2.93 2.49
N ILE A 180 17.98 -2.11 1.47
CA ILE A 180 16.81 -1.20 1.47
C ILE A 180 15.50 -2.00 1.50
N ARG A 181 15.41 -3.09 0.72
CA ARG A 181 14.24 -3.96 0.72
C ARG A 181 13.99 -4.54 2.10
N ASP A 182 15.00 -5.15 2.69
CA ASP A 182 14.87 -5.87 3.95
C ASP A 182 14.59 -4.88 5.09
N LEU A 183 15.25 -3.71 5.11
CA LEU A 183 14.93 -2.62 6.05
C LEU A 183 13.49 -2.12 5.89
N SER A 184 13.02 -1.91 4.66
CA SER A 184 11.63 -1.48 4.40
C SER A 184 10.61 -2.51 4.88
N ALA A 185 10.93 -3.80 4.73
CA ALA A 185 10.09 -4.90 5.19
C ALA A 185 10.04 -4.96 6.72
N VAL A 186 11.18 -4.81 7.40
CA VAL A 186 11.25 -4.76 8.87
C VAL A 186 10.45 -3.58 9.41
N LEU A 187 10.65 -2.37 8.89
CA LEU A 187 9.91 -1.18 9.33
C LEU A 187 8.40 -1.30 9.12
N THR A 188 7.99 -1.89 8.00
CA THR A 188 6.57 -2.15 7.72
C THR A 188 6.00 -3.15 8.72
N TRP A 189 6.73 -4.23 8.98
CA TRP A 189 6.26 -5.28 9.89
C TRP A 189 6.17 -4.79 11.34
N THR A 190 7.17 -4.05 11.83
CA THR A 190 7.15 -3.51 13.19
C THR A 190 6.05 -2.46 13.36
N HIS A 191 5.80 -1.62 12.35
CA HIS A 191 4.69 -0.68 12.40
C HIS A 191 3.33 -1.38 12.46
N ILE A 192 3.08 -2.35 11.56
CA ILE A 192 1.83 -3.11 11.51
C ILE A 192 1.62 -3.85 12.85
N TRP A 193 2.66 -4.48 13.37
CA TRP A 193 2.57 -5.26 14.61
C TRP A 193 2.32 -4.36 15.83
N ALA A 194 2.95 -3.18 15.90
CA ALA A 194 2.64 -2.17 16.90
C ALA A 194 1.17 -1.74 16.85
N CYS A 195 0.63 -1.48 15.65
CA CYS A 195 -0.78 -1.09 15.48
C CYS A 195 -1.74 -2.22 15.89
N ILE A 196 -1.44 -3.47 15.52
CA ILE A 196 -2.26 -4.64 15.89
C ILE A 196 -2.30 -4.79 17.41
N MET A 197 -1.14 -4.72 18.07
CA MET A 197 -1.06 -4.98 19.51
C MET A 197 -1.67 -3.86 20.34
N PHE A 198 -1.59 -2.62 19.87
CA PHE A 198 -2.33 -1.52 20.47
C PHE A 198 -3.84 -1.67 20.25
N PHE A 199 -4.27 -2.02 19.03
CA PHE A 199 -5.69 -2.27 18.72
C PHE A 199 -6.29 -3.34 19.64
N ILE A 200 -5.59 -4.47 19.83
CA ILE A 200 -6.04 -5.55 20.73
C ILE A 200 -6.17 -5.04 22.17
N ALA A 201 -5.19 -4.30 22.67
CA ALA A 201 -5.24 -3.76 24.02
C ALA A 201 -6.40 -2.78 24.22
N ARG A 202 -6.72 -1.97 23.21
CA ARG A 202 -7.87 -1.08 23.21
C ARG A 202 -9.20 -1.84 23.26
N GLU A 203 -9.34 -2.92 22.49
CA GLU A 203 -10.55 -3.78 22.52
C GLU A 203 -10.72 -4.47 23.88
N LEU A 204 -9.63 -4.74 24.59
CA LEU A 204 -9.62 -5.22 25.98
C LEU A 204 -9.73 -4.08 27.00
N ALA A 205 -10.14 -2.87 26.58
CA ALA A 205 -10.32 -1.69 27.42
C ALA A 205 -9.08 -1.30 28.25
N PHE A 206 -7.88 -1.63 27.77
CA PHE A 206 -6.61 -1.42 28.48
C PHE A 206 -6.59 -2.08 29.87
N ASP A 207 -7.26 -3.22 30.02
CA ASP A 207 -7.27 -3.98 31.27
C ASP A 207 -5.84 -4.37 31.67
N PRO A 208 -5.33 -3.89 32.83
CA PRO A 208 -3.97 -4.16 33.27
C PRO A 208 -3.66 -5.65 33.46
N ASP A 209 -4.68 -6.46 33.76
CA ASP A 209 -4.52 -7.90 34.01
C ASP A 209 -4.55 -8.72 32.71
N ASN A 210 -5.00 -8.13 31.60
CA ASN A 210 -5.18 -8.84 30.32
C ASN A 210 -4.43 -8.20 29.14
N THR A 211 -3.76 -7.07 29.35
CA THR A 211 -3.02 -6.37 28.30
C THR A 211 -1.53 -6.24 28.62
N TRP A 212 -0.71 -6.28 27.57
CA TRP A 212 0.73 -6.08 27.67
C TRP A 212 1.12 -4.63 28.03
N LEU A 213 0.14 -3.71 28.01
CA LEU A 213 0.26 -2.30 28.32
C LEU A 213 -0.24 -2.09 29.76
N GLY A 214 0.60 -1.53 30.65
CA GLY A 214 0.18 -1.19 32.00
C GLY A 214 -0.92 -0.10 32.04
N SER A 215 -1.52 0.10 33.22
CA SER A 215 -2.66 1.00 33.47
C SER A 215 -2.45 2.46 33.02
N ASP A 216 -1.21 2.93 32.98
CA ASP A 216 -0.90 4.35 32.81
C ASP A 216 -0.94 4.83 31.35
N ILE A 217 -0.98 3.89 30.39
CA ILE A 217 -0.82 4.21 28.95
C ILE A 217 -2.11 4.76 28.34
N ALA A 218 -3.27 4.47 28.92
CA ALA A 218 -4.54 5.04 28.50
C ALA A 218 -4.59 6.58 28.65
N ASN A 219 -3.79 7.15 29.57
CA ASN A 219 -3.74 8.59 29.84
C ASN A 219 -2.72 9.35 28.97
N LEU A 220 -1.91 8.64 28.19
CA LEU A 220 -0.90 9.25 27.32
C LEU A 220 -1.53 9.84 26.05
N THR A 221 -0.81 10.76 25.42
CA THR A 221 -1.19 11.28 24.11
C THR A 221 -1.14 10.19 23.04
N GLU A 222 -1.92 10.33 21.95
CA GLU A 222 -1.92 9.36 20.83
C GLU A 222 -0.50 9.09 20.29
N PHE A 223 0.34 10.13 20.25
CA PHE A 223 1.72 10.01 19.78
C PHE A 223 2.57 9.18 20.75
N GLU A 224 2.44 9.39 22.06
CA GLU A 224 3.16 8.61 23.08
C GLU A 224 2.70 7.15 23.11
N GLN A 225 1.39 6.90 22.93
CA GLN A 225 0.83 5.56 22.76
C GLN A 225 1.43 4.85 21.54
N TYR A 226 1.53 5.56 20.41
CA TYR A 226 2.14 5.04 19.19
C TYR A 226 3.63 4.74 19.37
N VAL A 227 4.40 5.67 19.95
CA VAL A 227 5.84 5.49 20.17
C VAL A 227 6.11 4.33 21.12
N THR A 228 5.32 4.18 22.19
CA THR A 228 5.42 3.06 23.14
C THR A 228 5.13 1.72 22.45
N SER A 229 4.08 1.66 21.63
CA SER A 229 3.74 0.47 20.86
C SER A 229 4.80 0.10 19.83
N LEU A 230 5.39 1.12 19.18
CA LEU A 230 6.47 0.91 18.23
C LEU A 230 7.75 0.44 18.94
N TYR A 231 8.09 1.00 20.10
CA TYR A 231 9.22 0.56 20.94
C TYR A 231 9.08 -0.93 21.26
N TRP A 232 7.93 -1.34 21.78
CA TRP A 232 7.66 -2.74 22.09
C TRP A 232 7.82 -3.65 20.88
N SER A 233 7.25 -3.24 19.73
CA SER A 233 7.35 -4.04 18.52
C SER A 233 8.78 -4.14 17.99
N VAL A 234 9.56 -3.06 18.08
CA VAL A 234 10.96 -3.05 17.63
C VAL A 234 11.82 -3.91 18.53
N VAL A 235 11.72 -3.77 19.86
CA VAL A 235 12.47 -4.56 20.85
C VAL A 235 12.17 -6.06 20.72
N THR A 236 10.91 -6.42 20.42
CA THR A 236 10.50 -7.80 20.16
C THR A 236 11.08 -8.31 18.84
N PHE A 237 10.98 -7.52 17.77
CA PHE A 237 11.46 -7.92 16.45
C PHE A 237 12.99 -8.06 16.39
N THR A 238 13.72 -7.17 17.09
CA THR A 238 15.19 -7.24 17.21
C THR A 238 15.66 -8.23 18.26
N THR A 239 14.74 -8.95 18.91
CA THR A 239 15.02 -9.97 19.94
C THR A 239 15.81 -9.43 21.14
N VAL A 240 15.76 -8.11 21.39
CA VAL A 240 16.42 -7.50 22.56
C VAL A 240 15.65 -7.83 23.83
N GLY A 241 14.31 -7.72 23.79
CA GLY A 241 13.42 -8.23 24.84
C GLY A 241 13.74 -7.77 26.26
N TYR A 242 13.80 -6.45 26.54
CA TYR A 242 14.14 -5.92 27.86
C TYR A 242 13.22 -6.40 29.00
N GLY A 243 11.98 -6.78 28.69
CA GLY A 243 11.01 -7.25 29.68
C GLY A 243 10.16 -6.15 30.31
N ASP A 244 10.34 -4.89 29.89
CA ASP A 244 9.53 -3.74 30.36
C ASP A 244 8.03 -3.92 30.10
N PHE A 245 7.70 -4.71 29.07
CA PHE A 245 6.36 -5.04 28.64
C PHE A 245 6.31 -6.55 28.35
N SER A 246 5.45 -7.28 29.06
CA SER A 246 5.35 -8.74 28.95
C SER A 246 3.89 -9.17 28.85
N PRO A 247 3.60 -10.31 28.18
CA PRO A 247 2.26 -10.87 28.18
C PRO A 247 1.86 -11.28 29.59
N VAL A 248 0.63 -10.96 29.95
CA VAL A 248 0.04 -11.34 31.24
C VAL A 248 -0.29 -12.83 31.23
N HIS A 249 -0.10 -13.48 32.40
CA HIS A 249 -0.17 -14.93 32.59
C HIS A 249 -1.59 -15.44 32.86
#